data_AF-X1CGQ6-F1
#
_entry.id   AF-X1CGQ6-F1
#
_cell.length_a   1.000
_cell.length_b   1.000
_cell.length_c   1.000
_cell.angle_alpha   90.00
_cell.angle_beta   90.00
_cell.angle_gamma   90.00
#
_symmetry.space_group_name_H-M   'P 1'
#
loop_
_entity.id
_entity.type
_entity.pdbx_description
1 polymer ?
#
loop_
_entity_poly.entity_id
_entity_poly.type
_entity_poly.pdbx_seq_one_letter_code
_entity_poly.pdbx_strand_id
1 'polypeptide(L)' 'TVRQANDRGYECLVLDDCVASYFSEFQEVGLKMIKAQGGIFGWVSSSRNFIDAIKNLK' A
#
# COMPACT_ATOMS: atom_id res chain seq x y z
N THR A 1 4.52 -10.08 -4.47
CA THR A 1 3.06 -9.91 -4.63
C THR A 1 2.68 -8.58 -5.22
N VAL A 2 2.77 -7.44 -4.50
CA VAL A 2 2.32 -6.12 -5.01
C VAL A 2 2.94 -5.77 -6.37
N ARG A 3 4.26 -5.90 -6.52
CA ARG A 3 4.96 -5.68 -7.80
C ARG A 3 4.41 -6.55 -8.93
N GLN A 4 4.23 -7.84 -8.68
CA GLN A 4 3.70 -8.77 -9.68
C GLN A 4 2.25 -8.45 -10.09
N ALA A 5 1.44 -7.91 -9.18
CA ALA A 5 0.09 -7.46 -9.47
C ALA A 5 0.11 -6.15 -10.27
N ASN A 6 0.94 -5.17 -9.86
CA ASN A 6 1.16 -3.94 -10.61
C ASN A 6 1.62 -4.22 -12.06
N ASP A 7 2.59 -5.11 -12.25
CA ASP A 7 3.09 -5.51 -13.57
C ASP A 7 2.01 -6.16 -14.47
N ARG A 8 0.92 -6.65 -13.86
CA ARG A 8 -0.25 -7.23 -14.55
C ARG A 8 -1.40 -6.23 -14.74
N GLY A 9 -1.22 -4.98 -14.35
CA GLY A 9 -2.22 -3.92 -14.50
C GLY A 9 -3.26 -3.84 -13.38
N TYR A 10 -2.99 -4.43 -12.20
CA TYR A 10 -3.87 -4.25 -11.04
C TYR A 10 -3.56 -2.95 -10.30
N GLU A 11 -4.61 -2.22 -9.96
CA GLU A 11 -4.52 -1.06 -9.07
C GLU A 11 -4.37 -1.52 -7.61
N CYS A 12 -3.17 -1.36 -7.06
CA CYS A 12 -2.81 -1.93 -5.77
C CYS A 12 -2.81 -0.89 -4.64
N LEU A 13 -3.47 -1.22 -3.52
CA LEU A 13 -3.38 -0.48 -2.26
C LEU A 13 -2.73 -1.37 -1.18
N VAL A 14 -1.72 -0.86 -0.50
CA VAL A 14 -1.13 -1.48 0.69
C VAL A 14 -1.53 -0.71 1.94
N LEU A 15 -2.10 -1.41 2.92
CA LEU A 15 -2.43 -0.84 4.22
C LEU A 15 -1.22 -0.93 5.15
N ASP A 16 -0.66 0.21 5.54
CA ASP A 16 0.62 0.29 6.28
C ASP A 16 0.58 -0.32 7.68
N ASP A 17 -0.58 -0.28 8.32
CA ASP A 17 -0.89 -0.81 9.64
C ASP A 17 -1.36 -2.28 9.61
N CYS A 18 -1.48 -2.88 8.42
CA CYS A 18 -1.87 -4.28 8.22
C CYS A 18 -0.73 -5.15 7.67
N VAL A 19 0.51 -4.64 7.72
CA VAL A 19 1.72 -5.35 7.28
C VAL A 19 2.80 -5.24 8.34
N ALA A 20 3.70 -6.22 8.36
CA ALA A 20 4.84 -6.25 9.27
C ALA A 20 6.09 -6.78 8.58
N SER A 21 7.25 -6.32 9.04
CA SER A 21 8.57 -6.88 8.74
C SER A 21 9.29 -7.23 10.03
N TYR A 22 10.21 -8.18 9.99
CA TYR A 22 11.11 -8.46 11.11
C TYR A 22 12.01 -7.27 11.46
N PHE A 23 12.27 -6.40 10.47
CA PHE A 23 13.04 -5.17 10.61
C PHE A 23 12.15 -3.98 10.26
N SER A 24 11.96 -3.07 11.20
CA SER A 24 11.14 -1.86 11.05
C SER A 24 11.56 -1.01 9.84
N GLU A 25 12.86 -0.90 9.63
CA GLU A 25 13.50 -0.13 8.56
C GLU A 25 13.13 -0.71 7.19
N PHE A 26 13.03 -2.04 7.07
CA PHE A 26 12.67 -2.68 5.81
C PHE A 26 11.18 -2.49 5.49
N GLN A 27 10.31 -2.46 6.50
CA GLN A 27 8.91 -2.09 6.29
C GLN A 27 8.79 -0.64 5.82
N GLU A 28 9.48 0.28 6.50
CA GLU A 28 9.44 1.70 6.16
C GLU A 28 9.93 1.94 4.72
N VAL A 29 11.10 1.39 4.37
CA VAL A 29 11.67 1.53 3.02
C VAL A 29 10.79 0.83 1.98
N GLY A 30 10.25 -0.35 2.30
CA GLY A 30 9.30 -1.07 1.44
C GLY A 30 8.06 -0.24 1.09
N LEU A 31 7.42 0.35 2.10
CA LEU A 31 6.26 1.22 1.92
C LEU A 31 6.62 2.50 1.16
N LYS A 32 7.77 3.12 1.44
CA LYS A 32 8.27 4.28 0.66
C LYS A 32 8.49 3.94 -0.80
N MET A 33 9.06 2.77 -1.10
CA MET A 33 9.27 2.31 -2.48
C MET A 33 7.96 2.11 -3.23
N ILE A 34 6.91 1.57 -2.59
CA ILE A 34 5.62 1.32 -3.24
C ILE A 34 5.02 2.64 -3.77
N LYS A 35 4.97 3.68 -2.92
CA LYS A 35 4.39 4.99 -3.27
C LYS A 35 5.37 5.98 -3.90
N ALA A 36 6.60 5.56 -4.21
CA ALA A 36 7.60 6.42 -4.85
C ALA A 36 7.19 6.77 -6.29
N GLN A 37 7.78 7.83 -6.86
CA GLN A 37 7.56 8.26 -8.24
C GLN A 37 6.07 8.42 -8.61
N GLY A 38 5.25 8.91 -7.67
CA GLY A 38 3.81 9.08 -7.88
C GLY A 38 2.97 7.81 -7.75
N GLY A 39 3.53 6.72 -7.19
CA GLY A 39 2.82 5.45 -7.01
C GLY A 39 3.30 4.34 -7.95
N ILE A 40 4.60 4.19 -8.14
CA ILE A 40 5.22 3.26 -9.11
C ILE A 40 4.74 1.81 -8.97
N PHE A 41 4.38 1.37 -7.76
CA PHE A 41 3.77 0.05 -7.52
C PHE A 41 2.38 0.12 -6.86
N GLY A 42 1.74 1.29 -6.88
CA GLY A 42 0.46 1.57 -6.25
C GLY A 42 0.53 2.54 -5.07
N TRP A 43 -0.46 2.47 -4.18
CA TRP A 43 -0.66 3.42 -3.08
C TRP A 43 -0.44 2.79 -1.71
N VAL A 44 -0.17 3.65 -0.73
CA VAL A 44 -0.09 3.27 0.69
C VAL A 44 -1.04 4.18 1.48
N SER A 45 -1.85 3.57 2.35
CA SER A 45 -2.75 4.27 3.28
C SER A 45 -2.89 3.46 4.57
N SER A 46 -3.61 3.97 5.55
CA SER A 46 -3.96 3.21 6.76
C SER A 46 -5.30 2.49 6.61
N SER A 47 -5.49 1.40 7.37
CA SER A 47 -6.76 0.69 7.43
C SER A 47 -7.92 1.60 7.83
N ARG A 48 -7.67 2.57 8.71
CA ARG A 48 -8.67 3.57 9.13
C ARG A 48 -9.20 4.38 7.96
N ASN A 49 -8.29 4.97 7.17
CA ASN A 49 -8.68 5.75 5.99
C ASN A 49 -9.47 4.90 4.98
N PHE A 50 -9.05 3.65 4.79
CA PHE A 50 -9.73 2.72 3.90
C PHE A 50 -11.15 2.37 4.38
N ILE A 51 -11.30 2.00 5.65
CA ILE A 51 -12.61 1.68 6.25
C ILE A 51 -13.55 2.89 6.20
N ASP A 52 -13.05 4.08 6.51
CA ASP A 52 -13.84 5.31 6.47
C ASP A 52 -14.27 5.63 5.03
N ALA A 53 -13.39 5.43 4.04
CA ALA A 53 -13.75 5.59 2.63
C ALA A 53 -14.85 4.60 2.20
N ILE A 54 -14.73 3.32 2.56
CA ILE A 54 -15.73 2.29 2.24
C ILE A 54 -17.08 2.58 2.89
N LYS A 55 -17.10 3.05 4.14
CA LYS A 55 -18.37 3.42 4.80
C LYS A 55 -19.08 4.59 4.12
N ASN A 56 -18.34 5.45 3.42
CA ASN A 56 -18.87 6.63 2.72
C ASN A 56 -19.12 6.38 1.22
N LEU A 57 -18.83 5.17 0.71
CA LEU A 57 -19.23 4.76 -0.63
C LEU A 57 -20.75 4.58 -0.66
N LYS A 58 -21.43 5.42 -1.44
CA LYS A 58 -22.86 5.31 -1.73
C LYS A 58 -23.13 4.28 -2.81
#